data_AF-A0A3P6SRG9-F1
#
_entry.id   AF-A0A3P6SRG9-F1
#
_cell.length_a   1.000
_cell.length_b   1.000
_cell.length_c   1.000
_cell.angle_alpha   90.00
_cell.angle_beta   90.00
_cell.angle_gamma   90.00
#
_symmetry.space_group_name_H-M   'P 1'
#
loop_
_entity.id
_entity.type
_entity.pdbx_description
1 polymer ?
#
loop_
_entity_poly.entity_id
_entity_poly.type
_entity_poly.pdbx_seq_one_letter_code
_entity_poly.pdbx_strand_id
1 'polypeptide(L)'
;MYRTENSLEVWILEAKGVPFKRKYYCEICLDKTLYARTSAKPRGDICFWGEHFYFSPTPKLENVCINLYREADAKKKKDRSTLIGYVQIKIEQLSTRHPVERW
;
A
#
# COMPACT_ATOMS: atom_id res chain seq x y z
N MET A 1 -17.00 29.36 -7.94
CA MET A 1 -16.59 28.10 -7.30
C MET A 1 -15.41 27.56 -8.10
N TYR A 2 -14.21 27.50 -7.54
CA TYR A 2 -13.03 26.97 -8.25
C TYR A 2 -12.96 25.46 -8.01
N ARG A 3 -12.80 24.67 -9.08
CA ARG A 3 -12.53 23.24 -8.99
C ARG A 3 -11.07 23.07 -8.59
N THR A 4 -10.81 22.39 -7.48
CA THR A 4 -9.46 21.99 -7.07
C THR A 4 -9.24 20.55 -7.52
N GLU A 5 -8.18 20.30 -8.28
CA GLU A 5 -7.78 18.95 -8.69
C GLU A 5 -6.56 18.53 -7.88
N ASN A 6 -6.71 17.43 -7.15
CA ASN A 6 -5.64 16.84 -6.35
C ASN A 6 -5.05 15.65 -7.10
N SER A 7 -3.77 15.41 -6.87
CA SER A 7 -3.08 14.19 -7.25
C SER A 7 -2.39 13.58 -6.03
N LEU A 8 -2.11 12.29 -6.09
CA LEU A 8 -1.37 11.55 -5.06
C LEU A 8 -0.34 10.65 -5.73
N GLU A 9 0.91 10.76 -5.30
CA GLU A 9 2.02 9.87 -5.66
C GLU A 9 2.40 9.01 -4.46
N VAL A 10 2.58 7.71 -4.67
CA VAL A 10 2.92 6.74 -3.63
C VAL A 10 4.00 5.80 -4.14
N TRP A 11 5.06 5.63 -3.33
CA TRP A 11 6.06 4.58 -3.53
C TRP A 11 5.93 3.53 -2.42
N ILE A 12 5.86 2.26 -2.81
CA ILE A 12 5.90 1.13 -1.89
C ILE A 12 7.26 0.45 -2.04
N LEU A 13 8.13 0.64 -1.04
CA LEU A 13 9.51 0.19 -1.09
C LEU A 13 9.66 -1.24 -0.59
N GLU A 14 9.59 -1.47 0.71
CA GLU A 14 9.88 -2.77 1.32
C GLU A 14 9.07 -3.07 2.58
N ALA A 15 9.05 -4.34 2.96
CA ALA A 15 8.51 -4.81 4.24
C ALA A 15 9.59 -5.55 5.02
N LYS A 16 9.71 -5.20 6.31
CA LYS A 16 10.63 -5.81 7.27
C LYS A 16 9.85 -6.59 8.32
N GLY A 17 10.53 -7.50 9.03
CA GLY A 17 9.93 -8.27 10.13
C GLY A 17 8.85 -9.30 9.74
N VAL A 18 8.59 -9.52 8.45
CA VAL A 18 7.60 -10.51 8.00
C VAL A 18 8.18 -11.93 7.87
N PRO A 19 7.38 -12.99 8.06
CA PRO A 19 7.83 -14.37 7.92
C PRO A 19 8.50 -14.70 6.58
N PHE A 20 9.58 -15.50 6.63
CA PHE A 20 10.31 -15.96 5.46
C PHE A 20 9.51 -16.94 4.59
N LYS A 21 9.93 -17.08 3.32
CA LYS A 21 9.40 -18.06 2.34
C LYS A 21 7.90 -17.94 2.06
N ARG A 22 7.31 -16.79 2.37
CA ARG A 22 5.94 -16.41 1.98
C ARG A 22 5.99 -15.28 0.97
N LYS A 23 4.94 -15.14 0.17
CA LYS A 23 4.76 -13.99 -0.72
C LYS A 23 3.89 -12.94 -0.07
N TYR A 24 4.21 -11.68 -0.31
CA TYR A 24 3.52 -10.54 0.24
C TYR A 24 3.16 -9.55 -0.86
N TYR A 25 2.04 -8.86 -0.68
CA TYR A 25 1.64 -7.73 -1.51
C TYR A 25 1.02 -6.65 -0.63
N CYS A 26 1.05 -5.41 -1.12
CA CYS A 26 0.38 -4.29 -0.48
C CYS A 26 -0.88 -3.92 -1.26
N GLU A 27 -1.94 -3.61 -0.53
CA GLU A 27 -3.11 -2.90 -1.06
C GLU A 27 -3.01 -1.43 -0.69
N ILE A 28 -3.25 -0.55 -1.67
CA ILE A 28 -3.32 0.90 -1.48
C ILE A 28 -4.80 1.27 -1.44
N CYS A 29 -5.27 1.67 -0.26
CA CYS A 29 -6.64 2.10 -0.04
C CYS A 29 -6.71 3.61 0.20
N LEU A 30 -7.58 4.30 -0.54
CA LEU A 30 -7.91 5.70 -0.33
C LEU A 30 -9.31 5.77 0.30
N ASP A 31 -9.42 6.29 1.51
CA ASP A 31 -10.65 6.29 2.32
C ASP A 31 -11.41 4.95 2.31
N LYS A 32 -10.67 3.86 2.58
CA LYS A 32 -11.14 2.46 2.63
C LYS A 32 -11.48 1.81 1.29
N THR A 33 -11.43 2.55 0.19
CA THR A 33 -11.63 1.98 -1.15
C THR A 33 -10.29 1.48 -1.68
N LEU A 34 -10.24 0.26 -2.21
CA LEU A 34 -9.05 -0.29 -2.84
C LEU A 34 -8.82 0.37 -4.21
N TYR A 35 -7.68 1.04 -4.39
CA TYR A 35 -7.33 1.71 -5.64
C TYR A 35 -6.25 0.98 -6.43
N ALA A 36 -5.29 0.36 -5.74
CA ALA A 36 -4.21 -0.34 -6.38
C ALA A 36 -3.65 -1.47 -5.50
N ARG A 37 -2.90 -2.36 -6.12
CA ARG A 37 -2.19 -3.44 -5.45
C ARG A 37 -0.80 -3.57 -6.07
N THR A 38 0.20 -3.84 -5.24
CA THR A 38 1.53 -4.19 -5.74
C THR A 38 1.57 -5.59 -6.35
N SER A 39 2.64 -5.93 -7.04
CA SER A 39 2.94 -7.34 -7.31
C SER A 39 3.19 -8.12 -6.02
N ALA A 40 2.98 -9.44 -6.06
CA ALA A 40 3.32 -10.32 -4.94
C ALA A 40 4.82 -10.68 -4.98
N LYS A 41 5.55 -10.35 -3.92
CA LYS A 41 7.00 -10.58 -3.80
C LYS A 41 7.31 -11.59 -2.69
N PRO A 42 8.20 -12.57 -2.93
CA PRO A 42 8.62 -13.48 -1.87
C PRO A 42 9.49 -12.74 -0.85
N ARG A 43 9.33 -13.08 0.44
CA ARG A 43 10.32 -12.75 1.47
C ARG A 43 11.52 -13.70 1.32
N GLY A 44 12.49 -13.26 0.52
CA GLY A 44 13.85 -13.82 0.43
C GLY A 44 14.71 -13.28 1.56
N ASP A 45 15.82 -12.59 1.26
CA ASP A 45 16.61 -11.81 2.24
C ASP A 45 15.95 -10.46 2.57
N ILE A 46 15.24 -9.88 1.60
CA ILE A 46 14.43 -8.67 1.72
C ILE A 46 13.10 -8.93 0.98
N CYS A 47 12.00 -8.32 1.46
CA CYS A 47 10.75 -8.23 0.69
C CYS A 47 10.65 -6.82 0.11
N PHE A 48 11.08 -6.65 -1.15
CA PHE A 48 11.18 -5.36 -1.82
C PHE A 48 10.28 -5.32 -3.07
N TRP A 49 9.46 -4.26 -3.18
CA TRP A 49 8.61 -3.97 -4.33
C TRP A 49 9.21 -2.87 -5.20
N GLY A 50 9.56 -1.72 -4.61
CA GLY A 50 10.02 -0.54 -5.36
C GLY A 50 8.99 -0.04 -6.37
N GLU A 51 7.70 -0.22 -6.09
CA GLU A 51 6.61 0.07 -7.03
C GLU A 51 6.05 1.48 -6.79
N HIS A 52 5.76 2.19 -7.88
CA HIS A 52 5.23 3.56 -7.90
C HIS A 52 3.78 3.59 -8.40
N PHE A 53 2.95 4.41 -7.76
CA PHE A 53 1.55 4.61 -8.09
C PHE A 53 1.22 6.10 -8.15
N TYR A 54 0.52 6.49 -9.21
CA TYR A 54 0.04 7.85 -9.42
C TYR A 54 -1.48 7.86 -9.58
N PHE A 55 -2.14 8.69 -8.78
CA PHE A 55 -3.59 8.87 -8.81
C PHE A 55 -3.93 10.32 -9.13
N SER A 56 -4.64 10.55 -10.25
CA SER A 56 -5.13 11.87 -10.63
C SER A 56 -6.32 11.78 -11.59
N PRO A 57 -7.40 12.54 -11.37
CA PRO A 57 -7.67 13.34 -10.17
C PRO A 57 -8.05 12.43 -9.00
N THR A 58 -7.68 12.81 -7.78
CA THR A 58 -8.20 12.16 -6.56
C THR A 58 -9.43 12.91 -6.04
N PRO A 59 -10.42 12.21 -5.45
CA PRO A 59 -11.48 12.87 -4.71
C PRO A 59 -10.90 13.60 -3.49
N LYS A 60 -11.74 14.33 -2.74
CA LYS A 60 -11.32 14.78 -1.41
C LYS A 60 -11.09 13.55 -0.54
N LEU A 61 -9.86 13.39 -0.05
CA LEU A 61 -9.44 12.26 0.77
C LEU A 61 -9.23 12.65 2.22
N GLU A 62 -9.47 11.74 3.15
CA GLU A 62 -9.10 11.89 4.57
C GLU A 62 -7.85 11.07 4.92
N ASN A 63 -7.74 9.85 4.38
CA ASN A 63 -6.69 8.90 4.72
C ASN A 63 -6.20 8.09 3.50
N VAL A 64 -4.89 7.85 3.49
CA VAL A 64 -4.25 6.83 2.67
C VAL A 64 -3.87 5.67 3.59
N CYS A 65 -4.26 4.46 3.26
CA CYS A 65 -3.94 3.26 4.02
C CYS A 65 -3.24 2.24 3.14
N ILE A 66 -2.08 1.76 3.57
CA ILE A 66 -1.31 0.71 2.93
C ILE A 66 -1.47 -0.55 3.76
N ASN A 67 -2.19 -1.55 3.25
CA ASN A 67 -2.41 -2.82 3.92
C ASN A 67 -1.44 -3.86 3.40
N LEU A 68 -0.66 -4.49 4.27
CA LEU A 68 0.28 -5.55 3.94
C LEU A 68 -0.40 -6.92 4.11
N TYR A 69 -0.44 -7.70 3.04
CA TYR A 69 -0.99 -9.06 3.07
C TYR A 69 0.07 -10.10 2.83
N ARG A 70 -0.07 -11.24 3.51
CA ARG A 70 0.52 -12.51 3.08
C ARG A 70 -0.40 -13.12 2.02
N GLU A 71 0.15 -13.44 0.86
CA GLU A 71 -0.57 -14.13 -0.21
C GLU A 71 -0.92 -15.58 0.20
N ALA A 72 -2.10 -16.04 -0.21
CA ALA A 72 -2.50 -17.43 -0.05
C ALA A 72 -1.58 -18.38 -0.83
N ASP A 73 -1.26 -19.53 -0.25
CA ASP A 73 -0.62 -20.62 -0.99
C ASP A 73 -1.63 -21.29 -1.92
N ALA A 74 -1.50 -21.04 -3.22
CA ALA A 74 -2.38 -21.61 -4.24
C ALA A 74 -2.42 -23.16 -4.24
N LYS A 75 -1.40 -23.83 -3.67
CA LYS A 75 -1.39 -25.30 -3.54
C LYS A 75 -2.27 -25.79 -2.39
N LYS A 76 -2.68 -24.92 -1.46
CA LYS A 76 -3.47 -25.27 -0.27
C LYS A 76 -4.89 -24.74 -0.42
N LYS A 77 -5.85 -25.63 -0.74
CA LYS A 77 -7.27 -25.30 -0.98
C LYS A 77 -7.97 -24.43 0.09
N LYS A 78 -7.49 -24.44 1.35
CA LYS A 78 -8.09 -23.67 2.46
C LYS A 78 -7.26 -22.46 2.88
N ASP A 79 -6.08 -22.23 2.28
CA ASP A 79 -5.27 -21.07 2.62
C ASP A 79 -5.87 -19.80 2.00
N ARG A 80 -5.86 -18.71 2.77
CA ARG A 80 -6.40 -17.42 2.36
C ARG A 80 -5.35 -16.35 2.57
N SER A 81 -5.42 -15.29 1.76
CA SER A 81 -4.60 -14.12 1.99
C SER A 81 -4.94 -13.56 3.37
N THR A 82 -3.91 -13.22 4.14
CA THR A 82 -4.04 -12.81 5.54
C THR A 82 -3.46 -11.43 5.70
N LEU A 83 -4.22 -10.50 6.30
CA LEU A 83 -3.72 -9.18 6.67
C LEU A 83 -2.64 -9.33 7.75
N ILE A 84 -1.48 -8.74 7.53
CA ILE A 84 -0.34 -8.81 8.44
C ILE A 84 -0.22 -7.52 9.24
N GLY A 85 -0.51 -6.39 8.62
CA GLY A 85 -0.46 -5.08 9.23
C GLY A 85 -0.83 -4.00 8.23
N TYR A 86 -0.82 -2.75 8.67
CA TYR A 86 -1.11 -1.61 7.83
C TYR A 86 -0.41 -0.35 8.32
N VAL A 87 -0.21 0.59 7.40
CA VAL A 87 0.21 1.96 7.70
C VAL A 87 -0.89 2.89 7.23
N GLN A 88 -1.29 3.84 8.08
CA GLN A 88 -2.31 4.83 7.74
C GLN A 88 -1.74 6.25 7.88
N ILE A 89 -1.92 7.06 6.85
CA ILE A 89 -1.46 8.45 6.78
C ILE A 89 -2.69 9.34 6.57
N LYS A 90 -2.89 10.31 7.47
CA LYS A 90 -3.93 11.34 7.28
C LYS A 90 -3.47 12.31 6.20
N ILE A 91 -4.37 12.73 5.31
CA ILE A 91 -4.07 13.69 4.25
C ILE A 91 -3.56 15.04 4.80
N GLU A 92 -3.99 15.42 6.01
CA GLU A 92 -3.47 16.60 6.74
C GLU A 92 -1.95 16.54 6.96
N GLN A 93 -1.36 15.33 7.02
CA GLN A 93 0.10 15.17 7.14
C GLN A 93 0.82 15.30 5.79
N LEU A 94 0.09 15.20 4.68
CA LEU A 94 0.62 15.28 3.30
C LEU A 94 0.47 16.68 2.69
N SER A 95 -0.16 17.62 3.38
CA SER A 95 -0.44 18.97 2.85
C SER A 95 0.81 19.84 2.68
N THR A 96 1.97 19.40 3.16
CA THR A 96 3.23 20.16 3.13
C THR A 96 3.91 20.18 1.76
N ARG A 97 3.35 19.51 0.74
CA ARG A 97 3.93 19.37 -0.64
C ARG A 97 5.33 18.73 -0.68
N HIS A 98 5.79 18.16 0.43
CA HIS A 98 7.02 17.37 0.47
C HIS A 98 6.66 15.89 0.61
N PRO A 99 7.47 14.95 0.08
CA PRO A 99 7.26 13.53 0.30
C PRO A 99 7.27 13.19 1.80
N VAL A 100 6.35 12.30 2.22
CA VAL A 100 6.26 11.82 3.60
C VAL A 100 6.59 10.33 3.63
N GLU A 101 7.57 9.95 4.45
CA GLU A 101 7.94 8.56 4.70
C GLU A 101 7.28 8.04 5.99
N ARG A 102 6.79 6.79 5.94
CA ARG A 102 6.23 6.05 7.08
C ARG A 102 6.63 4.57 6.99
N TRP A 103 6.77 3.93 8.16
CA TRP A 103 7.11 2.52 8.36
C TRP A 103 6.04 1.80 9.16
#